data_AF-A0A0A7E9D1-F1
#
_entry.id   AF-A0A0A7E9D1-F1
#
_cell.length_a   1.000
_cell.length_b   1.000
_cell.length_c   1.000
_cell.angle_alpha   90.00
_cell.angle_beta   90.00
_cell.angle_gamma   90.00
#
_symmetry.space_group_name_H-M   'P 1'
#
loop_
_entity.id
_entity.type
_entity.pdbx_description
1 polymer ?
#
loop_
_entity_poly.entity_id
_entity_poly.type
_entity_poly.pdbx_seq_one_letter_code
_entity_poly.pdbx_strand_id
1 'polypeptide(L)'
;MHVNEQLHILVFGESLLNDAVTVVLYKLFESFLRLPSVTGLDVLVGGCRVVVGLGGLFVGLFSGLLAALTSRFTFRAQVIAPLFVFLYSYLSYLTSEMPHFSGIMAIVTCAVTMKQYVEANVSERSNTSIQYFLKMWSSV
;
A
#
# COMPACT_ATOMS: atom_id res chain seq x y z
N MET A 1 6.46 28.49 7.13
CA MET A 1 4.99 28.51 7.10
C MET A 1 4.50 27.32 7.90
N HIS A 2 3.90 27.53 9.08
CA HIS A 2 3.29 26.45 9.86
C HIS A 2 1.92 26.14 9.26
N VAL A 3 1.91 25.28 8.25
CA VAL A 3 0.65 24.73 7.71
C VAL A 3 0.07 23.80 8.77
N ASN A 4 -1.25 23.81 8.94
CA ASN A 4 -1.94 22.92 9.87
C ASN A 4 -1.59 21.46 9.53
N GLU A 5 -0.97 20.73 10.46
CA GLU A 5 -0.51 19.35 10.27
C GLU A 5 -1.65 18.40 9.84
N GLN A 6 -2.87 18.63 10.32
CA GLN A 6 -4.04 17.84 9.93
C GLN A 6 -4.38 18.00 8.45
N LEU A 7 -4.27 19.23 7.94
CA LEU A 7 -4.52 19.53 6.53
C LEU A 7 -3.46 18.87 5.64
N HIS A 8 -2.20 18.87 6.08
CA HIS A 8 -1.11 18.21 5.35
C HIS A 8 -1.33 16.69 5.25
N ILE A 9 -1.71 16.03 6.36
CA ILE A 9 -1.99 14.58 6.36
C ILE A 9 -3.18 14.26 5.44
N LEU A 10 -4.22 15.08 5.45
CA LEU A 10 -5.42 14.87 4.63
C LEU A 10 -5.11 14.94 3.14
N VAL A 11 -4.43 16.00 2.69
CA VAL A 11 -4.08 16.20 1.26
C VAL A 11 -3.10 15.12 0.77
N PHE A 12 -2.17 14.68 1.63
CA PHE A 12 -1.28 13.57 1.31
C PHE A 12 -2.04 12.25 1.13
N GLY A 13 -2.98 11.96 2.04
CA GLY A 13 -3.84 10.78 1.95
C GLY A 13 -4.72 10.78 0.70
N GLU A 14 -5.32 11.93 0.36
CA GLU A 14 -6.08 12.12 -0.89
C GLU A 14 -5.21 11.84 -2.13
N SER A 15 -3.99 12.38 -2.16
CA SER A 15 -3.05 12.19 -3.27
C SER A 15 -2.69 10.72 -3.46
N LEU A 16 -2.42 10.00 -2.37
CA LEU A 16 -2.15 8.56 -2.40
C LEU A 16 -3.35 7.76 -2.92
N LEU A 17 -4.56 8.05 -2.42
CA LEU A 17 -5.78 7.37 -2.87
C LEU A 17 -6.06 7.64 -4.35
N ASN A 18 -5.83 8.87 -4.81
CA ASN A 18 -6.00 9.22 -6.22
C ASN A 18 -5.06 8.41 -7.11
N ASP A 19 -3.77 8.33 -6.79
CA ASP A 19 -2.78 7.56 -7.55
C ASP A 19 -3.14 6.06 -7.62
N ALA A 20 -3.65 5.55 -6.51
CA ALA A 20 -4.12 4.18 -6.43
C ALA A 20 -5.32 3.88 -7.35
N VAL A 21 -6.27 4.81 -7.47
CA VAL A 21 -7.48 4.69 -8.30
C VAL A 21 -7.17 4.91 -9.78
N THR A 22 -6.30 5.88 -10.11
CA THR A 22 -5.91 6.15 -11.50
C THR A 22 -5.21 4.96 -12.14
N VAL A 23 -4.38 4.20 -11.41
CA VAL A 23 -3.77 2.97 -11.94
C VAL A 23 -4.82 1.90 -12.29
N VAL A 24 -5.87 1.74 -11.49
CA VAL A 24 -6.96 0.79 -11.79
C VAL A 24 -7.73 1.22 -13.04
N LEU A 25 -8.06 2.50 -13.14
CA LEU A 25 -8.72 3.07 -14.31
C LEU A 25 -7.85 2.95 -15.56
N TYR A 26 -6.54 3.17 -15.44
CA TYR A 26 -5.60 3.00 -16.54
C TYR A 26 -5.60 1.56 -17.07
N LYS A 27 -5.44 0.56 -16.19
CA LYS A 27 -5.48 -0.87 -16.58
C LYS A 27 -6.83 -1.26 -17.19
N LEU A 28 -7.93 -0.65 -16.72
CA LEU A 28 -9.26 -0.83 -17.28
C LEU A 28 -9.37 -0.28 -18.71
N PHE A 29 -8.96 0.96 -18.94
CA PHE A 29 -8.98 1.55 -20.28
C PHE A 29 -8.04 0.82 -21.24
N GLU A 30 -6.87 0.40 -20.77
CA GLU A 30 -5.96 -0.45 -21.54
C GLU A 30 -6.64 -1.76 -21.97
N SER A 31 -7.41 -2.39 -21.07
CA SER A 31 -8.19 -3.59 -21.39
C SER A 31 -9.27 -3.31 -22.43
N PHE A 32 -9.86 -2.12 -22.47
CA PHE A 32 -10.85 -1.74 -23.49
C PHE A 32 -10.22 -1.47 -24.85
N LEU A 33 -9.04 -0.85 -24.89
CA LEU A 33 -8.32 -0.60 -26.14
C LEU A 33 -7.87 -1.87 -26.86
N ARG A 34 -7.74 -2.99 -26.14
CA ARG A 34 -7.41 -4.30 -26.73
C ARG A 34 -8.62 -5.03 -27.34
N LEU A 35 -9.84 -4.56 -27.08
CA LEU A 35 -11.06 -5.14 -27.64
C LEU A 35 -11.34 -4.54 -29.03
N PRO A 36 -11.77 -5.35 -30.02
CA PRO A 36 -12.06 -4.86 -31.38
C PRO A 36 -13.30 -3.96 -31.43
N SER A 37 -14.24 -4.11 -30.50
CA SER A 37 -15.41 -3.26 -30.32
C SER A 37 -15.87 -3.32 -28.87
N VAL A 38 -16.18 -2.17 -28.28
CA VAL A 38 -16.67 -2.09 -26.89
C VAL A 38 -18.19 -2.15 -26.89
N THR A 39 -18.76 -3.20 -26.28
CA THR A 39 -20.21 -3.38 -26.11
C THR A 39 -20.65 -2.80 -24.76
N GLY A 40 -21.93 -2.43 -24.61
CA GLY A 40 -22.47 -1.96 -23.32
C GLY A 40 -22.29 -2.96 -22.16
N LEU A 41 -22.25 -4.27 -22.45
CA LEU A 41 -21.92 -5.30 -21.46
C LEU A 41 -20.46 -5.23 -21.00
N ASP A 42 -19.52 -4.90 -21.90
CA ASP A 42 -18.10 -4.77 -21.56
C ASP A 42 -17.85 -3.58 -20.64
N VAL A 43 -18.62 -2.49 -20.82
CA VAL A 43 -18.60 -1.33 -19.92
C VAL A 43 -19.09 -1.72 -18.53
N LEU A 44 -20.15 -2.53 -18.44
CA LEU A 44 -20.72 -2.96 -17.16
C LEU A 44 -19.79 -3.93 -16.41
N VAL A 45 -19.19 -4.89 -17.14
CA VAL A 45 -18.15 -5.79 -16.61
C VAL A 45 -16.90 -4.99 -16.20
N GLY A 46 -16.52 -3.98 -16.98
CA GLY A 46 -15.44 -3.07 -16.62
C GLY A 46 -15.72 -2.33 -15.31
N GLY A 47 -16.93 -1.79 -15.13
CA GLY A 47 -17.35 -1.19 -13.87
C GLY A 47 -17.17 -2.14 -12.67
N CYS A 48 -17.57 -3.41 -12.81
CA CYS A 48 -17.30 -4.44 -11.79
C CYS A 48 -15.81 -4.68 -11.56
N ARG A 49 -14.97 -4.63 -12.60
CA ARG A 49 -13.51 -4.77 -12.47
C ARG A 49 -12.88 -3.62 -11.69
N VAL A 50 -13.42 -2.40 -11.73
CA VAL A 50 -12.94 -1.29 -10.88
C VAL A 50 -13.14 -1.61 -9.40
N VAL A 51 -14.32 -2.11 -9.05
CA VAL A 51 -14.64 -2.53 -7.68
C VAL A 51 -13.73 -3.68 -7.24
N VAL A 52 -13.47 -4.64 -8.13
CA VAL A 52 -12.53 -5.74 -7.89
C VAL A 52 -11.08 -5.24 -7.81
N GLY A 53 -10.72 -4.16 -8.52
CA GLY A 53 -9.41 -3.51 -8.47
C GLY A 53 -9.09 -2.87 -7.11
N LEU A 54 -10.12 -2.55 -6.31
CA LEU A 54 -9.98 -2.22 -4.88
C LEU A 54 -9.58 -3.44 -4.03
N GLY A 55 -9.52 -4.64 -4.61
CA GLY A 55 -9.02 -5.87 -4.00
C GLY A 55 -7.62 -5.74 -3.40
N GLY A 56 -6.82 -4.76 -3.86
CA GLY A 56 -5.54 -4.41 -3.25
C GLY A 56 -5.66 -4.09 -1.75
N LEU A 57 -6.78 -3.54 -1.28
CA LEU A 57 -7.06 -3.36 0.15
C LEU A 57 -7.04 -4.67 0.91
N PHE A 58 -7.70 -5.72 0.39
CA PHE A 58 -7.75 -7.03 1.02
C PHE A 58 -6.38 -7.70 1.06
N VAL A 59 -5.65 -7.64 -0.05
CA VAL A 59 -4.28 -8.18 -0.13
C VAL A 59 -3.38 -7.47 0.88
N GLY A 60 -3.38 -6.13 0.86
CA GLY A 60 -2.60 -5.31 1.77
C GLY A 60 -2.91 -5.55 3.24
N LEU A 61 -4.19 -5.63 3.59
CA LEU A 61 -4.65 -5.96 4.95
C LEU A 61 -4.16 -7.35 5.37
N PHE A 62 -4.31 -8.35 4.50
CA PHE A 62 -3.86 -9.71 4.79
C PHE A 62 -2.35 -9.79 5.02
N SER A 63 -1.55 -9.19 4.13
CA SER A 63 -0.09 -9.14 4.28
C SER A 63 0.35 -8.33 5.50
N GLY A 64 -0.34 -7.25 5.84
CA GLY A 64 -0.05 -6.45 7.03
C GLY A 64 -0.36 -7.20 8.33
N LEU A 65 -1.45 -7.98 8.36
CA LEU A 65 -1.76 -8.87 9.48
C LEU A 65 -0.75 -10.03 9.61
N LEU A 66 -0.24 -10.57 8.49
CA LEU A 66 0.84 -11.55 8.52
C LEU A 66 2.14 -10.95 9.05
N ALA A 67 2.48 -9.73 8.62
CA ALA A 67 3.65 -9.01 9.11
C ALA A 67 3.55 -8.73 10.62
N ALA A 68 2.38 -8.29 11.07
CA ALA A 68 2.02 -8.11 12.47
C ALA A 68 2.18 -9.38 13.31
N LEU A 69 1.64 -10.50 12.83
CA LEU A 69 1.75 -11.79 13.50
C LEU A 69 3.22 -12.24 13.58
N THR A 70 3.96 -12.11 12.48
CA THR A 70 5.39 -12.44 12.42
C THR A 70 6.22 -11.57 13.38
N SER A 71 5.84 -10.29 13.52
CA SER A 71 6.47 -9.35 14.45
C SER A 71 6.33 -9.81 15.90
N ARG A 72 5.17 -10.38 16.28
CA ARG A 72 4.97 -10.95 17.62
C ARG A 72 5.94 -12.09 17.94
N PHE A 73 6.29 -12.91 16.96
CA PHE A 73 7.27 -13.99 17.13
C PHE A 73 8.73 -13.51 17.12
N THR A 74 8.99 -12.30 16.63
CA THR A 74 10.34 -11.75 16.39
C THR A 74 10.70 -10.64 17.40
N PHE A 75 10.21 -10.75 18.64
CA PHE A 75 10.36 -9.71 19.68
C PHE A 75 11.83 -9.36 20.04
N ARG A 76 12.78 -10.28 19.83
CA ARG A 76 14.20 -10.09 20.17
C ARG A 76 15.04 -9.38 19.10
N ALA A 77 14.54 -9.23 17.88
CA ALA A 77 15.29 -8.69 16.75
C ALA A 77 14.72 -7.37 16.22
N GLN A 78 14.52 -6.39 17.12
CA GLN A 78 13.96 -5.07 16.79
C GLN A 78 14.74 -4.31 15.71
N VAL A 79 16.03 -4.60 15.53
CA VAL A 79 16.89 -4.02 14.49
C VAL A 79 16.43 -4.41 13.07
N ILE A 80 15.75 -5.56 12.92
CA ILE A 80 15.29 -6.10 11.62
C ILE A 80 13.86 -5.64 11.30
N ALA A 81 13.15 -5.03 12.24
CA ALA A 81 11.78 -4.56 12.06
C ALA A 81 11.55 -3.69 10.78
N PRO A 82 12.38 -2.68 10.46
CA PRO A 82 12.22 -1.91 9.22
C PRO A 82 12.39 -2.75 7.96
N LEU A 83 13.31 -3.72 7.96
CA LEU A 83 13.48 -4.63 6.82
C LEU A 83 12.22 -5.47 6.56
N PHE A 84 11.56 -5.95 7.63
CA PHE A 84 10.29 -6.66 7.49
C PHE A 84 9.18 -5.75 6.97
N VAL A 85 9.12 -4.49 7.41
CA VAL A 85 8.14 -3.51 6.89
C VAL A 85 8.31 -3.33 5.39
N PHE A 86 9.54 -3.12 4.90
CA PHE A 86 9.81 -3.01 3.46
C PHE A 86 9.50 -4.30 2.71
N LEU A 87 9.93 -5.45 3.24
CA LEU A 87 9.74 -6.74 2.60
C LEU A 87 8.25 -7.09 2.44
N TYR A 88 7.47 -7.01 3.52
CA TYR A 88 6.03 -7.30 3.47
C TYR A 88 5.24 -6.28 2.65
N SER A 89 5.64 -5.01 2.68
CA SER A 89 5.08 -3.97 1.81
C SER A 89 5.30 -4.31 0.33
N TYR A 90 6.51 -4.71 -0.03
CA TYR A 90 6.84 -5.09 -1.41
C TYR A 90 6.17 -6.40 -1.86
N LEU A 91 6.10 -7.40 -0.97
CA LEU A 91 5.37 -8.65 -1.25
C LEU A 91 3.87 -8.39 -1.47
N SER A 92 3.27 -7.51 -0.68
CA SER A 92 1.88 -7.06 -0.89
C SER A 92 1.67 -6.45 -2.27
N TYR A 93 2.60 -5.60 -2.70
CA TYR A 93 2.57 -5.00 -4.03
C TYR A 93 2.59 -6.07 -5.13
N LEU A 94 3.59 -6.96 -5.11
CA LEU A 94 3.74 -8.01 -6.13
C LEU A 94 2.54 -8.97 -6.18
N THR A 95 2.04 -9.39 -5.01
CA THR A 95 0.89 -10.30 -4.92
C THR A 95 -0.41 -9.66 -5.39
N SER A 96 -0.57 -8.34 -5.21
CA SER A 96 -1.71 -7.57 -5.73
C SER A 96 -1.66 -7.35 -7.24
N GLU A 97 -0.46 -7.26 -7.83
CA GLU A 97 -0.32 -7.10 -9.28
C GLU A 97 -0.67 -8.37 -10.08
N MET A 98 -0.48 -9.57 -9.50
CA MET A 98 -0.80 -10.85 -10.14
C MET A 98 -2.28 -10.95 -10.62
N PRO A 99 -3.29 -10.61 -9.80
CA PRO A 99 -4.69 -10.54 -10.24
C PRO A 99 -5.07 -9.21 -10.92
N HIS A 100 -4.11 -8.36 -11.29
CA HIS A 100 -4.32 -7.01 -11.83
C HIS A 100 -5.07 -6.04 -10.88
N PHE A 101 -4.93 -6.20 -9.57
CA PHE A 101 -5.43 -5.22 -8.60
C PHE A 101 -4.49 -4.01 -8.49
N SER A 102 -4.88 -3.00 -7.70
CA SER A 102 -4.01 -1.87 -7.41
C SER A 102 -2.88 -2.29 -6.45
N GLY A 103 -1.68 -2.46 -6.99
CA GLY A 103 -0.46 -2.71 -6.20
C GLY A 103 -0.15 -1.56 -5.24
N ILE A 104 -0.42 -0.32 -5.66
CA ILE A 104 -0.24 0.89 -4.85
C ILE A 104 -1.20 0.89 -3.65
N MET A 105 -2.49 0.53 -3.86
CA MET A 105 -3.40 0.35 -2.71
C MET A 105 -2.93 -0.74 -1.76
N ALA A 106 -2.39 -1.84 -2.29
CA ALA A 106 -1.95 -2.96 -1.47
C ALA A 106 -0.74 -2.60 -0.60
N ILE A 107 0.25 -1.89 -1.14
CA ILE A 107 1.41 -1.44 -0.38
C ILE A 107 1.02 -0.39 0.67
N VAL A 108 0.16 0.58 0.32
CA VAL A 108 -0.32 1.61 1.26
C VAL A 108 -1.12 0.98 2.39
N THR A 109 -2.04 0.07 2.09
CA THR A 109 -2.84 -0.62 3.10
C THR A 109 -1.98 -1.51 4.00
N CYS A 110 -0.99 -2.19 3.43
CA CYS A 110 -0.01 -2.97 4.20
C CYS A 110 0.77 -2.05 5.16
N ALA A 111 1.26 -0.89 4.69
CA ALA A 111 1.99 0.06 5.52
C ALA A 111 1.13 0.64 6.66
N VAL A 112 -0.11 1.04 6.37
CA VAL A 112 -1.05 1.59 7.36
C VAL A 112 -1.40 0.54 8.42
N THR A 113 -1.63 -0.71 8.02
CA THR A 113 -1.94 -1.80 8.95
C THR A 113 -0.74 -2.18 9.81
N MET A 114 0.47 -2.11 9.26
CA MET A 114 1.71 -2.33 10.03
C MET A 114 2.06 -1.19 10.99
N LYS A 115 1.57 0.04 10.77
CA LYS A 115 1.88 1.22 11.61
C LYS A 115 1.67 0.95 13.10
N GLN A 116 0.51 0.40 13.47
CA GLN A 116 0.17 0.11 14.87
C GLN A 116 1.14 -0.90 15.51
N TYR A 117 1.72 -1.81 14.72
CA TYR A 117 2.65 -2.83 15.20
C TYR A 117 4.07 -2.30 15.34
N VAL A 118 4.52 -1.46 14.41
CA VAL A 118 5.82 -0.77 14.53
C VAL A 118 5.81 0.12 15.78
N GLU A 119 4.74 0.88 16.01
CA GLU A 119 4.60 1.71 17.22
C GLU A 119 4.55 0.89 18.51
N ALA A 120 3.94 -0.30 18.51
CA ALA A 120 3.84 -1.16 19.69
C ALA A 120 5.13 -1.98 19.98
N ASN A 121 5.88 -2.39 18.96
CA ASN A 121 7.02 -3.31 19.11
C ASN A 121 8.39 -2.64 19.01
N VAL A 122 8.49 -1.37 18.63
CA VAL A 122 9.78 -0.67 18.42
C VAL A 122 9.99 0.37 19.52
N SER A 123 11.08 0.23 20.29
CA SER A 123 11.49 1.23 21.29
C SER A 123 11.88 2.57 20.63
N GLU A 124 11.72 3.71 21.32
CA GLU A 124 12.01 5.05 20.78
C GLU A 124 13.37 5.16 20.06
N ARG A 125 14.41 4.51 20.60
CA ARG A 125 15.77 4.50 20.03
C ARG A 125 15.82 3.88 18.63
N SER A 126 15.05 2.82 18.39
CA SER A 126 15.00 2.16 17.08
C SER A 126 14.06 2.91 16.12
N ASN A 127 13.04 3.61 16.64
CA ASN A 127 12.18 4.47 15.82
C ASN A 127 12.99 5.64 15.23
N THR A 128 13.96 6.17 15.97
CA THR A 128 14.89 7.19 15.45
C THR A 128 15.74 6.64 14.31
N SER A 129 16.31 5.43 14.44
CA SER A 129 17.09 4.80 13.36
C SER A 129 16.26 4.55 12.11
N ILE A 130 15.01 4.12 12.24
CA ILE A 130 14.08 3.95 11.12
C ILE A 130 13.81 5.28 10.44
N GLN A 131 13.51 6.33 11.20
CA GLN A 131 13.30 7.68 10.65
C GLN A 131 14.54 8.24 9.96
N TYR A 132 15.73 8.04 10.52
CA TYR A 132 16.98 8.48 9.88
C TYR A 132 17.25 7.70 8.60
N PHE A 133 17.03 6.38 8.60
CA PHE A 133 17.23 5.56 7.40
C PHE A 133 16.24 5.92 6.28
N LEU A 134 14.97 6.12 6.62
CA LEU A 134 13.94 6.60 5.70
C LEU A 134 14.25 8.00 5.16
N LYS A 135 14.69 8.94 6.01
CA LYS A 135 15.12 10.28 5.58
C LYS A 135 16.32 10.23 4.64
N MET A 136 17.27 9.35 4.92
CA MET A 136 18.44 9.16 4.05
C MET A 136 18.02 8.62 2.68
N TRP A 137 17.14 7.61 2.65
CA TRP A 137 16.61 7.05 1.40
C TRP A 137 15.72 8.02 0.62
N SER A 138 14.94 8.87 1.29
CA SER A 138 14.13 9.89 0.61
C SER A 138 14.95 11.08 0.10
N SER A 139 16.22 11.21 0.53
CA SER A 139 17.13 12.28 0.12
C SER A 139 17.99 11.93 -1.10
N VAL A 140 17.94 10.67 -1.52
CA VAL A 140 18.54 10.17 -2.77
C VAL A 140 17.50 10.23 -3.87
#